data_AF-A0ABD7NXE4-F1
#
_entry.id   AF-A0ABD7NXE4-F1
#
_cell.length_a   1.000
_cell.length_b   1.000
_cell.length_c   1.000
_cell.angle_alpha   90.00
_cell.angle_beta   90.00
_cell.angle_gamma   90.00
#
_symmetry.space_group_name_H-M   'P 1'
#
loop_
_entity.id
_entity.type
_entity.pdbx_description
1 polymer ?
#
loop_
_entity_poly.entity_id
_entity_poly.type
_entity_poly.pdbx_seq_one_letter_code
_entity_poly.pdbx_strand_id
1 'polypeptide(L)' 'MKKHSLPDWATVHRELRNKCVTLQLLWEEYCERNPGGFYSYNHYCRMYREWLKTTSPSMRQVHKAGEKLFVDYC' A
#
# COMPACT_ATOMS: atom_id res chain seq x y z
N MET A 1 -15.70 -18.03 13.91
CA MET A 1 -14.79 -17.36 12.96
C MET A 1 -14.34 -16.05 13.58
N LYS A 2 -13.05 -15.89 13.92
CA LYS A 2 -12.54 -14.64 14.49
C LYS A 2 -12.62 -13.54 13.43
N LYS A 3 -13.45 -12.51 13.64
CA LYS A 3 -13.51 -11.34 12.77
C LYS A 3 -12.34 -10.44 13.12
N HIS A 4 -11.32 -10.43 12.26
CA HIS A 4 -10.23 -9.48 12.33
C HIS A 4 -10.67 -8.20 11.60
N SER A 5 -10.48 -7.05 12.23
CA SER A 5 -10.78 -5.75 11.61
C SER A 5 -9.80 -5.51 10.47
N LEU A 6 -10.28 -5.23 9.26
CA LEU A 6 -9.37 -4.89 8.16
C LEU A 6 -8.80 -3.48 8.37
N PRO A 7 -7.48 -3.28 8.29
CA PRO A 7 -6.88 -1.95 8.29
C PRO A 7 -7.32 -1.16 7.05
N ASP A 8 -7.51 0.14 7.19
CA ASP A 8 -7.66 1.02 6.02
C ASP A 8 -6.30 1.24 5.35
N TRP A 9 -6.06 0.48 4.28
CA TRP A 9 -4.80 0.51 3.55
C TRP A 9 -4.48 1.87 2.92
N ALA A 10 -5.48 2.68 2.58
CA ALA A 10 -5.26 4.02 2.03
C ALA A 10 -4.65 4.96 3.08
N THR A 11 -5.16 4.90 4.31
CA THR A 11 -4.62 5.65 5.45
C THR A 11 -3.22 5.16 5.82
N VAL A 12 -3.01 3.84 5.90
CA VAL A 12 -1.69 3.23 6.15
C VAL A 12 -0.67 3.69 5.10
N HIS A 13 -1.04 3.70 3.82
CA HIS A 13 -0.17 4.14 2.73
C HIS A 13 0.17 5.64 2.82
N ARG A 14 -0.78 6.47 3.25
CA ARG A 14 -0.55 7.91 3.46
C ARG A 14 0.40 8.16 4.62
N GLU A 15 0.22 7.47 5.75
CA GLU A 15 1.06 7.62 6.93
C GLU A 15 2.49 7.13 6.68
N LEU A 16 2.67 6.07 5.89
CA LEU A 16 3.99 5.59 5.46
C LEU A 16 4.79 6.59 4.62
N ARG A 17 4.17 7.65 4.08
CA ARG A 17 4.89 8.72 3.37
C ARG A 17 5.56 9.70 4.34
N ASN A 18 5.19 9.70 5.61
CA ASN A 18 5.80 10.56 6.61
C ASN A 18 7.19 10.05 6.98
N LYS A 19 8.12 10.98 7.20
CA LYS A 19 9.45 10.63 7.71
C LYS A 19 9.30 9.99 9.10
N CYS A 20 10.03 8.90 9.32
CA CYS A 20 10.04 8.09 10.55
C CYS A 20 8.84 7.14 10.78
N VAL A 21 7.85 7.08 9.89
CA VAL A 21 6.77 6.07 10.00
C VAL A 21 7.20 4.78 9.33
N THR A 22 7.07 3.66 10.03
CA THR A 22 7.35 2.32 9.50
C THR A 22 6.11 1.45 9.51
N LEU A 23 6.08 0.44 8.64
CA LEU A 23 4.97 -0.51 8.58
C LEU A 23 4.83 -1.31 9.88
N GLN A 24 5.94 -1.50 10.60
CA GLN A 24 5.95 -2.14 11.91
C GLN A 24 5.26 -1.26 12.96
N LEU A 25 5.58 0.04 13.02
CA LEU A 25 4.94 0.99 13.93
C LEU A 25 3.41 1.01 13.72
N LEU A 26 2.97 1.10 12.46
CA LEU A 26 1.54 1.10 12.13
C LEU A 26 0.85 -0.23 12.49
N TRP A 27 1.58 -1.35 12.42
CA TRP A 27 1.07 -2.65 12.85
C TRP A 27 0.93 -2.74 14.36
N GLU A 28 1.90 -2.22 15.13
CA GLU A 28 1.85 -2.15 16.60
C GLU A 28 0.61 -1.35 17.04
N GLU A 29 0.42 -0.15 16.51
CA GLU A 29 -0.76 0.67 16.79
C GLU A 29 -2.07 0.00 16.36
N TYR A 30 -2.06 -0.77 15.27
CA TYR A 30 -3.23 -1.53 14.82
C TYR A 30 -3.58 -2.66 15.80
N CYS A 31 -2.57 -3.31 16.39
CA CYS A 31 -2.77 -4.36 17.40
C CYS A 31 -3.32 -3.77 18.70
N GLU A 32 -2.77 -2.64 19.15
CA GLU A 32 -3.28 -1.92 20.33
C GLU A 32 -4.73 -1.48 20.17
N ARG A 33 -5.10 -1.01 18.97
CA ARG A 33 -6.49 -0.62 18.65
C ARG A 33 -7.46 -1.80 18.57
N ASN A 34 -6.98 -3.04 18.41
CA ASN A 34 -7.82 -4.22 18.19
C ASN A 34 -7.47 -5.40 19.12
N PRO A 35 -7.74 -5.29 20.44
CA PRO A 35 -7.42 -6.34 21.41
C PRO A 35 -8.22 -7.64 21.21
N GLY A 36 -9.33 -7.60 20.43
CA GLY A 36 -10.19 -8.75 20.16
C GLY A 36 -9.76 -9.62 18.97
N GLY A 37 -8.77 -9.19 18.18
CA GLY A 37 -8.29 -9.95 17.03
C GLY A 37 -7.52 -9.13 16.02
N PHE A 38 -6.20 -9.22 16.07
CA PHE A 38 -5.28 -8.62 15.09
C PHE A 38 -4.62 -9.68 14.20
N TYR A 39 -4.14 -9.25 13.03
CA TYR A 39 -3.32 -10.06 12.15
C TYR A 39 -1.88 -10.10 12.65
N SER A 40 -1.17 -11.22 12.43
CA SER A 40 0.28 -11.25 12.65
C SER A 40 0.99 -10.28 11.71
N TYR A 41 2.14 -9.77 12.13
CA TYR A 41 2.92 -8.81 11.33
C TYR A 41 3.19 -9.29 9.90
N ASN A 42 3.54 -10.57 9.72
CA ASN A 42 3.76 -11.15 8.39
C ASN A 42 2.49 -11.13 7.53
N HIS A 43 1.34 -11.47 8.11
CA HIS A 43 0.06 -11.44 7.39
C HIS A 43 -0.32 -10.00 7.03
N TYR A 44 -0.13 -9.05 7.95
CA TYR A 44 -0.35 -7.63 7.71
C TYR A 44 0.52 -7.10 6.55
N CYS A 45 1.81 -7.42 6.56
CA CYS A 45 2.74 -7.07 5.47
C CYS A 45 2.31 -7.65 4.13
N ARG A 46 1.86 -8.92 4.12
CA ARG A 46 1.37 -9.58 2.90
C ARG A 46 0.14 -8.86 2.36
N MET A 47 -0.85 -8.58 3.19
CA MET A 47 -2.07 -7.89 2.75
C MET A 47 -1.78 -6.47 2.23
N TYR A 48 -0.91 -5.72 2.90
CA TYR A 48 -0.48 -4.40 2.42
C TYR A 48 0.17 -4.48 1.03
N ARG A 49 1.04 -5.47 0.79
CA ARG A 49 1.67 -5.70 -0.52
C ARG A 49 0.66 -6.08 -1.59
N GLU A 50 -0.32 -6.91 -1.28
CA GLU A 50 -1.40 -7.24 -2.23
C GLU A 50 -2.24 -6.01 -2.58
N TRP A 51 -2.58 -5.18 -1.59
CA TRP A 51 -3.29 -3.91 -1.82
C TRP A 51 -2.45 -2.90 -2.61
N LEU A 52 -1.13 -2.85 -2.41
CA LEU A 52 -0.23 -2.00 -3.20
C LEU A 52 -0.25 -2.40 -4.69
N LYS A 53 -0.35 -3.70 -5.01
CA LYS A 53 -0.47 -4.16 -6.40
C LYS A 53 -1.76 -3.71 -7.06
N THR A 54 -2.87 -3.66 -6.30
CA THR A 54 -4.16 -3.18 -6.83
C THR A 54 -4.22 -1.66 -6.97
N THR A 55 -3.44 -0.93 -6.17
CA THR A 55 -3.47 0.55 -6.13
C THR A 55 -2.47 1.19 -7.09
N SER A 56 -1.54 0.43 -7.68
CA SER A 56 -0.55 0.97 -8.61
C SER A 56 -1.05 0.88 -10.06
N PRO A 57 -1.56 1.97 -10.67
CA PRO A 57 -1.73 2.01 -12.12
C PRO A 57 -0.34 2.09 -12.75
N SER A 58 0.30 0.93 -12.96
CA SER A 58 1.52 0.88 -13.73
C SER A 58 1.17 1.14 -15.20
N MET A 59 1.14 2.42 -15.61
CA MET A 59 1.37 2.79 -17.00
C MET A 59 2.85 2.54 -17.29
N ARG A 60 3.24 1.26 -17.36
CA ARG A 60 4.55 0.85 -17.84
C ARG A 60 4.51 0.99 -19.36
N GLN A 61 4.63 2.22 -19.87
CA GLN A 61 4.82 2.44 -21.29
C GLN A 61 6.17 1.82 -21.66
N VAL A 62 6.13 0.66 -22.31
CA VAL A 62 7.31 0.08 -22.94
C VAL A 62 7.60 0.95 -24.17
N HIS A 63 8.44 1.96 -24.04
CA HIS A 63 8.98 2.69 -25.20
C HIS A 63 9.98 1.77 -25.90
N LYS A 64 9.54 1.09 -26.97
CA LYS A 64 10.48 0.67 -28.01
C LYS A 64 10.95 1.94 -28.71
N ALA A 65 12.27 2.16 -28.75
CA ALA A 65 12.85 3.32 -29.42
C ALA A 65 12.36 3.39 -30.88
N GLY A 66 11.68 4.48 -31.24
CA GLY A 66 11.37 4.82 -32.64
C GLY A 66 9.91 5.05 -33.03
N GLU A 67 8.90 4.83 -32.16
CA GLU A 67 7.51 4.76 -32.67
C GLU A 67 6.60 5.98 -32.44
N LYS A 68 6.83 6.87 -31.46
CA LYS A 68 5.91 8.02 -31.24
C LYS A 68 6.61 9.31 -30.77
N LEU A 69 6.54 10.33 -31.61
CA LEU A 69 6.81 11.74 -31.28
C LEU A 69 5.48 12.38 -30.88
N PHE A 70 5.32 12.78 -29.62
CA PHE A 70 4.21 13.65 -29.21
C PHE A 70 4.67 15.09 -29.39
N VAL A 71 4.08 15.80 -30.36
CA VAL A 71 4.31 17.23 -30.58
C VAL A 71 3.10 17.95 -29.99
N ASP A 72 3.30 18.61 -28.85
CA ASP A 72 2.40 19.66 -28.39
C ASP A 72 2.71 20.92 -29.23
N TYR A 73 1.74 21.37 -30.01
CA TYR A 73 1.82 22.63 -30.75
C TYR A 73 1.08 23.71 -29.95
N CYS A 74 1.76 24.83 -29.67
CA CYS A 74 1.18 26.05 -29.11
C CYS A 74 0.66 26.97 -30.23
#